data_AF-A0A7W6TRV0-F1
#
_entry.id   AF-A0A7W6TRV0-F1
#
_cell.length_a   1.000
_cell.length_b   1.000
_cell.length_c   1.000
_cell.angle_alpha   90.00
_cell.angle_beta   90.00
_cell.angle_gamma   90.00
#
_symmetry.space_group_name_H-M   'P 1'
#
loop_
_entity.id
_entity.type
_entity.pdbx_description
1 polymer ?
#
loop_
_entity_poly.entity_id
_entity_poly.type
_entity_poly.pdbx_seq_one_letter_code
_entity_poly.pdbx_strand_id
1 'polypeptide(L)'
;MTALKSGRGVLLVANLLERADSFEFTGIPPDERVGRAAEFGAAIHPQYRTEFENGIAVPWHRMPLALGRSAHWSDEARKQHYRNLCRIDGRILLAGELCRHCRSGRRARCSPHSMPSRGCTSG
;
A
#
# COMPACT_ATOMS: atom_id res chain seq x y z
N MET A 1 23.16 20.82 11.88
CA MET A 1 22.57 20.04 10.78
C MET A 1 23.39 18.77 10.65
N THR A 2 22.81 17.62 11.00
CA THR A 2 23.52 16.34 10.90
C THR A 2 23.70 16.01 9.42
N ALA A 3 24.93 16.03 8.92
CA ALA A 3 25.22 15.73 7.53
C ALA A 3 24.82 14.28 7.24
N LEU A 4 24.01 14.08 6.21
CA LEU A 4 23.76 12.75 5.65
C LEU A 4 25.10 12.13 5.28
N LYS A 5 25.28 10.85 5.60
CA LYS A 5 26.50 10.10 5.26
C LYS A 5 26.71 10.18 3.74
N SER A 6 27.93 10.49 3.30
CA SER A 6 28.26 10.54 1.88
C SER A 6 28.12 9.14 1.27
N GLY A 7 27.49 9.07 0.09
CA GLY A 7 27.28 7.82 -0.64
C GLY A 7 25.97 7.82 -1.42
N ARG A 8 25.77 6.74 -2.19
CA ARG A 8 24.53 6.50 -2.94
C ARG A 8 23.38 6.20 -1.98
N GLY A 9 22.19 6.65 -2.34
CA GLY A 9 20.96 6.41 -1.59
C GLY A 9 19.78 6.10 -2.51
N VAL A 10 18.76 5.46 -1.94
CA VAL A 10 17.50 5.21 -2.65
C VAL A 10 16.48 6.25 -2.19
N LEU A 11 15.87 6.96 -3.15
CA LEU A 11 14.83 7.94 -2.89
C LEU A 11 13.48 7.44 -3.39
N LEU A 12 12.43 7.62 -2.58
CA LEU A 12 11.06 7.50 -3.05
C LEU A 12 10.67 8.78 -3.78
N VAL A 13 10.63 8.73 -5.10
CA VAL A 13 10.39 9.91 -5.96
C VAL A 13 8.92 10.23 -6.07
N ALA A 14 8.09 9.20 -6.23
CA ALA A 14 6.65 9.35 -6.40
C ALA A 14 5.91 8.26 -5.63
N ASN A 15 4.87 8.67 -4.90
CA ASN A 15 3.96 7.77 -4.21
C ASN A 15 2.52 8.22 -4.49
N LEU A 16 1.96 7.71 -5.58
CA LEU A 16 0.62 8.07 -6.05
C LEU A 16 -0.41 7.13 -5.40
N LEU A 17 -1.19 7.64 -4.45
CA LEU A 17 -2.31 6.94 -3.82
C LEU A 17 -3.65 7.44 -4.37
N GLU A 18 -4.51 6.50 -4.78
CA GLU A 18 -5.98 6.68 -4.85
C GLU A 18 -6.44 7.87 -5.71
N ARG A 19 -5.67 8.20 -6.75
CA ARG A 19 -5.92 9.32 -7.65
C ARG A 19 -5.86 8.86 -9.11
N ALA A 20 -6.55 9.59 -9.98
CA ALA A 20 -6.60 9.32 -11.42
C ALA A 20 -5.19 9.31 -12.05
N ASP A 21 -4.30 10.17 -11.53
CA ASP A 21 -2.89 10.24 -11.91
C ASP A 21 -2.15 8.89 -11.78
N SER A 22 -2.52 8.05 -10.81
CA SER A 22 -1.94 6.73 -10.59
C SER A 22 -2.24 5.78 -11.76
N PHE A 23 -3.44 5.84 -12.32
CA PHE A 23 -3.82 5.01 -13.47
C PHE A 23 -3.12 5.47 -14.75
N GLU A 24 -3.01 6.77 -14.96
CA GLU A 24 -2.30 7.34 -16.12
C GLU A 24 -0.81 6.97 -16.06
N PHE A 25 -0.17 7.16 -14.90
CA PHE A 25 1.24 6.89 -14.71
C PHE A 25 1.59 5.40 -14.75
N THR A 26 0.66 4.53 -14.40
CA THR A 26 0.85 3.08 -14.52
C THR A 26 0.36 2.53 -15.87
N GLY A 27 -0.30 3.34 -16.69
CA GLY A 27 -0.69 3.02 -18.07
C GLY A 27 0.49 3.00 -19.04
N ILE A 28 1.48 3.89 -18.83
CA ILE A 28 2.67 4.00 -19.68
C ILE A 28 3.65 2.80 -19.54
N PRO A 29 4.54 2.56 -20.51
CA PRO A 29 5.57 1.52 -20.46
C PRO A 29 6.49 1.61 -19.23
N PRO A 30 6.99 0.47 -18.68
CA PRO A 30 7.78 0.45 -17.45
C PRO A 30 9.06 1.28 -17.47
N ASP A 31 9.77 1.29 -18.60
CA ASP A 31 10.97 2.08 -18.85
C ASP A 31 10.67 3.58 -18.85
N GLU A 32 9.56 3.98 -19.47
CA GLU A 32 9.14 5.38 -19.53
C GLU A 32 8.74 5.94 -18.15
N ARG A 33 8.19 5.10 -17.26
CA ARG A 33 7.78 5.53 -15.90
C ARG A 33 8.92 6.10 -15.09
N VAL A 34 10.05 5.41 -15.11
CA VAL A 34 11.23 5.83 -14.33
C VAL A 34 11.79 7.12 -14.89
N GLY A 35 11.81 7.27 -16.22
CA GLY A 35 12.20 8.51 -16.90
C GLY A 35 11.33 9.69 -16.49
N ARG A 36 9.99 9.56 -16.58
CA ARG A 36 9.06 10.63 -16.17
C ARG A 36 9.17 10.98 -14.69
N ALA A 37 9.36 9.99 -13.81
CA ALA A 37 9.59 10.23 -12.39
C ALA A 37 10.86 11.06 -12.17
N ALA A 38 11.96 10.75 -12.88
CA ALA A 38 13.20 11.51 -12.80
C ALA A 38 13.04 12.95 -13.35
N GLU A 39 12.24 13.14 -14.39
CA GLU A 39 11.91 14.48 -14.91
C GLU A 39 11.12 15.32 -13.90
N PHE A 40 10.11 14.74 -13.25
CA PHE A 40 9.37 15.41 -12.18
C PHE A 40 10.26 15.70 -10.98
N GLY A 41 11.15 14.78 -10.61
CA GLY A 41 12.18 15.02 -9.60
C GLY A 41 13.10 16.19 -9.96
N ALA A 42 13.53 16.28 -11.22
CA ALA A 42 14.39 17.34 -11.73
C ALA A 42 13.74 18.73 -11.74
N ALA A 43 12.42 18.81 -11.89
CA ALA A 43 11.68 20.06 -11.81
C ALA A 43 11.73 20.70 -10.41
N ILE A 44 11.90 19.87 -9.37
CA ILE A 44 12.01 20.31 -7.96
C ILE A 44 13.48 20.39 -7.53
N HIS A 45 14.30 19.44 -8.00
CA HIS A 45 15.70 19.26 -7.63
C HIS A 45 16.57 19.17 -8.89
N PRO A 46 17.18 20.28 -9.36
CA PRO A 46 17.90 20.31 -10.63
C PRO A 46 19.05 19.29 -10.76
N GLN A 47 19.72 18.93 -9.66
CA GLN A 47 20.80 17.94 -9.63
C GLN A 47 20.35 16.50 -9.91
N TYR A 48 19.04 16.24 -9.92
CA TYR A 48 18.47 14.90 -10.02
C TYR A 48 18.90 14.15 -11.29
N ARG A 49 18.97 14.86 -12.43
CA ARG A 49 19.35 14.24 -13.71
C ARG A 49 20.79 13.74 -13.74
N THR A 50 21.69 14.41 -13.01
CA THR A 50 23.12 14.09 -13.00
C THR A 50 23.45 12.99 -11.99
N GLU A 51 22.70 12.94 -10.89
CA GLU A 51 22.92 11.99 -9.80
C GLU A 51 22.09 10.69 -9.93
N PHE A 52 21.08 10.69 -10.82
CA PHE A 52 20.25 9.50 -11.05
C PHE A 52 21.00 8.41 -11.81
N GLU A 53 21.09 7.22 -11.22
CA GLU A 53 21.73 6.05 -11.84
C GLU A 53 20.72 5.03 -12.37
N ASN A 54 19.75 4.61 -11.54
CA ASN A 54 18.72 3.64 -11.90
C ASN A 54 17.46 3.79 -11.02
N GLY A 55 16.37 3.14 -11.44
CA GLY A 55 15.11 3.22 -10.72
C GLY A 55 14.18 2.04 -10.97
N ILE A 56 13.21 1.89 -10.07
CA ILE A 56 12.15 0.89 -10.15
C ILE A 56 10.80 1.57 -9.96
N ALA A 57 9.78 1.08 -10.66
CA ALA A 57 8.40 1.54 -10.50
C ALA A 57 7.50 0.34 -10.16
N VAL A 58 6.70 0.46 -9.10
CA VAL A 58 5.88 -0.65 -8.57
C VAL A 58 4.39 -0.33 -8.70
N PRO A 59 3.73 -0.76 -9.79
CA PRO A 59 2.29 -0.60 -9.97
C PRO A 59 1.50 -1.71 -9.26
N TRP A 60 1.21 -1.55 -7.96
CA TRP A 60 0.57 -2.60 -7.14
C TRP A 60 -0.69 -3.23 -7.75
N HIS A 61 -1.52 -2.45 -8.44
CA HIS A 61 -2.76 -2.93 -9.06
C HIS A 61 -2.55 -3.74 -10.36
N ARG A 62 -1.36 -3.68 -10.98
CA ARG A 62 -1.01 -4.47 -12.17
C ARG A 62 -0.13 -5.68 -11.85
N MET A 63 0.34 -5.79 -10.60
CA MET A 63 1.20 -6.90 -10.20
C MET A 63 0.36 -8.17 -10.01
N PRO A 64 0.72 -9.28 -10.69
CA PRO A 64 0.13 -10.58 -10.42
C PRO A 64 0.25 -10.90 -8.93
N LEU A 65 -0.77 -11.55 -8.36
CA LEU A 65 -0.88 -11.93 -6.95
C LEU A 65 -1.07 -10.79 -5.94
N ALA A 66 -0.69 -9.54 -6.26
CA ALA A 66 -0.97 -8.39 -5.40
C ALA A 66 -2.34 -7.76 -5.73
N LEU A 67 -2.59 -7.46 -7.02
CA LEU A 67 -3.85 -6.87 -7.53
C LEU A 67 -4.34 -5.60 -6.82
N GLY A 68 -3.49 -4.98 -6.00
CA GLY A 68 -3.84 -3.85 -5.14
C GLY A 68 -2.83 -3.67 -4.02
N ARG A 69 -2.77 -2.46 -3.46
CA ARG A 69 -1.90 -2.13 -2.32
C ARG A 69 -2.53 -2.49 -0.97
N SER A 70 -3.82 -2.21 -0.86
CA SER A 70 -4.66 -2.39 0.33
C SER A 70 -6.12 -2.41 -0.12
N ALA A 71 -7.00 -3.07 0.62
CA ALA A 71 -8.43 -2.96 0.29
C ALA A 71 -9.06 -1.75 0.94
N HIS A 72 -9.85 -1.04 0.14
CA HIS A 72 -10.77 -0.04 0.64
C HIS A 72 -12.15 -0.66 0.83
N TRP A 73 -12.65 -0.64 2.05
CA TRP A 73 -14.04 -0.99 2.35
C TRP A 73 -14.86 0.29 2.47
N SER A 74 -16.03 0.33 1.82
CA SER A 74 -17.07 1.30 2.19
C SER A 74 -17.66 0.92 3.54
N ASP A 75 -18.24 1.89 4.24
CA ASP A 75 -18.89 1.63 5.53
C ASP A 75 -20.05 0.63 5.39
N GLU A 76 -20.79 0.69 4.29
CA GLU A 76 -21.90 -0.22 4.00
C GLU A 76 -21.41 -1.65 3.74
N ALA A 77 -20.43 -1.83 2.83
CA ALA A 77 -19.87 -3.15 2.53
C ALA A 77 -19.22 -3.78 3.77
N ARG A 78 -18.60 -2.96 4.63
CA ARG A 78 -18.02 -3.42 5.89
C ARG A 78 -19.10 -3.89 6.85
N LYS A 79 -20.19 -3.12 7.05
CA LYS A 79 -21.31 -3.54 7.92
C LYS A 79 -21.92 -4.86 7.44
N GLN A 80 -22.09 -5.02 6.13
CA GLN A 80 -22.75 -6.18 5.55
C GLN A 80 -21.88 -7.44 5.54
N HIS A 81 -20.58 -7.31 5.24
CA HIS A 81 -19.75 -8.47 4.87
C HIS A 81 -18.57 -8.77 5.80
N TYR A 82 -18.13 -7.80 6.61
CA TYR A 82 -16.89 -7.96 7.40
C TYR A 82 -16.96 -9.10 8.41
N ARG A 83 -18.12 -9.31 9.07
CA ARG A 83 -18.28 -10.42 10.03
C ARG A 83 -18.17 -11.78 9.35
N ASN A 84 -18.68 -11.91 8.12
CA ASN A 84 -18.58 -13.15 7.37
C ASN A 84 -17.14 -13.42 6.95
N LEU A 85 -16.42 -12.38 6.52
CA LEU A 85 -15.01 -12.48 6.14
C LEU A 85 -14.11 -12.95 7.30
N CYS A 86 -14.36 -12.46 8.53
CA CYS A 86 -13.56 -12.79 9.71
C CYS A 86 -13.98 -14.08 10.43
N ARG A 87 -15.04 -14.76 9.97
CA ARG A 87 -15.51 -15.99 10.60
C ARG A 87 -14.71 -17.19 10.08
N ILE A 88 -14.50 -18.19 10.94
CA ILE A 88 -14.02 -19.51 10.51
C ILE A 88 -15.16 -20.24 9.80
N ASP A 89 -14.92 -20.67 8.56
CA ASP A 89 -15.85 -21.48 7.78
C ASP A 89 -15.34 -22.91 7.64
N GLY A 90 -15.90 -23.82 8.43
CA GLY A 90 -15.44 -25.20 8.53
C GLY A 90 -13.98 -25.31 8.95
N ARG A 91 -13.10 -25.66 7.99
CA ARG A 91 -11.64 -25.77 8.18
C ARG A 91 -10.85 -24.60 7.58
N ILE A 92 -11.54 -23.59 7.03
CA ILE A 92 -10.94 -22.46 6.33
C ILE A 92 -11.05 -21.22 7.21
N LEU A 93 -9.93 -20.50 7.35
CA LEU A 93 -9.86 -19.20 8.01
C LEU A 93 -9.14 -18.23 7.08
N LEU A 94 -9.77 -17.08 6.83
CA LEU A 94 -9.15 -16.00 6.08
C LEU A 94 -8.36 -15.10 7.05
N ALA A 95 -7.11 -14.80 6.69
CA ALA A 95 -6.22 -13.95 7.46
C ALA A 95 -5.54 -12.93 6.54
N GLY A 96 -5.41 -11.69 7.01
CA GLY A 96 -4.77 -10.62 6.24
C GLY A 96 -5.22 -9.24 6.68
N GLU A 97 -4.70 -8.22 6.00
CA GLU A 97 -5.05 -6.81 6.25
C GLU A 97 -6.56 -6.54 6.08
N LEU A 98 -7.20 -7.28 5.17
CA LEU A 98 -8.64 -7.26 4.90
C LEU A 98 -9.50 -7.63 6.12
N CYS A 99 -8.98 -8.52 6.96
CA CYS A 99 -9.65 -9.07 8.14
C CYS A 99 -9.31 -8.28 9.42
N ARG A 100 -8.69 -7.10 9.29
CA ARG A 100 -8.32 -6.24 10.41
C ARG A 100 -9.27 -5.05 10.53
N HIS A 101 -9.76 -4.81 11.74
CA HIS A 101 -10.54 -3.63 12.07
C HIS A 101 -9.58 -2.46 12.35
N CYS A 102 -8.88 -2.02 11.32
CA CYS A 102 -8.06 -0.81 11.39
C CYS A 102 -8.76 0.29 10.59
N ARG A 103 -9.42 1.22 11.30
CA ARG A 103 -9.54 2.60 10.80
C ARG A 103 -8.12 3.15 10.71
N SER A 104 -7.73 3.68 9.55
CA SER A 104 -6.45 4.36 9.37
C SER A 104 -6.24 5.41 10.46
N GLY A 105 -5.33 5.14 11.42
CA GLY A 105 -4.99 6.11 12.47
C GLY A 105 -4.57 5.58 13.84
N ARG A 106 -4.73 4.30 14.19
CA ARG A 106 -4.20 3.75 15.46
C ARG A 106 -3.52 2.41 15.25
N ARG A 107 -2.30 2.25 15.81
CA ARG A 107 -1.54 0.98 15.81
C ARG A 107 -2.36 -0.09 16.52
N ALA A 108 -3.06 -0.94 15.76
CA ALA A 108 -3.59 -2.18 16.30
C ALA A 108 -2.52 -3.26 16.11
N ARG A 109 -1.82 -3.58 17.19
CA ARG A 109 -1.00 -4.79 17.29
C ARG A 109 -1.98 -5.95 17.53
N CYS A 110 -2.23 -6.77 16.51
CA CYS A 110 -2.99 -8.01 16.72
C CYS A 110 -2.07 -9.03 17.42
N SER A 111 -2.41 -9.38 18.65
CA SER A 111 -1.79 -10.53 19.32
C SER A 111 -2.51 -11.80 18.84
N PRO A 112 -1.80 -12.91 18.56
CA PRO A 112 -2.44 -14.18 18.16
C PRO A 112 -3.46 -14.72 19.17
N HIS A 113 -3.43 -14.24 20.41
CA HIS A 113 -4.30 -14.67 21.51
C HIS A 113 -5.60 -13.86 21.68
N SER A 114 -5.84 -12.83 20.88
CA SER A 114 -7.10 -12.06 20.94
C SER A 114 -8.14 -12.54 19.92
N MET A 115 -8.08 -13.80 19.51
CA MET A 115 -9.20 -14.44 18.80
C MET A 115 -10.32 -14.73 19.80
N PRO A 116 -11.60 -14.47 19.47
CA PRO A 116 -12.69 -14.68 20.40
C PRO A 116 -12.89 -16.19 20.58
N SER A 117 -12.31 -16.76 21.62
CA SER A 117 -12.73 -18.03 22.18
C SER A 117 -14.16 -17.86 22.68
N ARG A 118 -15.13 -18.40 21.93
CA ARG A 118 -16.53 -18.60 22.32
C ARG A 118 -17.33 -17.30 22.58
N GLY A 119 -18.26 -17.01 21.67
CA GLY A 119 -19.51 -16.28 21.93
C GLY A 119 -19.38 -14.87 22.51
N CYS A 120 -19.34 -13.85 21.65
CA CYS A 120 -19.84 -12.53 22.04
C CYS A 120 -21.38 -12.57 22.04
N THR A 121 -21.98 -12.83 23.20
CA THR A 121 -23.37 -12.46 23.48
C THR A 121 -23.47 -10.94 23.54
N SER A 122 -24.46 -10.40 22.83
CA SER A 122 -24.88 -9.01 22.84
C SER A 122 -25.38 -8.59 24.22
N GLY A 123 -24.80 -7.51 24.75
CA GLY A 123 -25.33 -6.65 25.81
C GLY A 123 -25.02 -5.22 25.44
#